data_AF-T0QTN5-F1
#
_entry.id   AF-T0QTN5-F1
#
_cell.length_a   1.000
_cell.length_b   1.000
_cell.length_c   1.000
_cell.angle_alpha   90.00
_cell.angle_beta   90.00
_cell.angle_gamma   90.00
#
_symmetry.space_group_name_H-M   'P 1'
#
loop_
_entity.id
_entity.type
_entity.pdbx_description
1 polymer ?
#
loop_
_entity_poly.entity_id
_entity_poly.type
_entity_poly.pdbx_seq_one_letter_code
_entity_poly.pdbx_strand_id
1 'polypeptide(L)'
;MKGRSVAWTLVRPSHRKLALAAFAACAFTLHTIAFSGVPQRPLLRSKGEVLWPKALYTRMASVRNETQGDDLFGDIVHLNNLNEACFHANDSIVHWAFNSSEVNHTELWTRDATPRDELIAHLAQCPEVDVFLPAGLRDHGYCEDGMAYVKFLKTRALPIWVFDLRFDYEGRTNINYFDLCPNTALLFMNHYRQA
;
A
#
# COMPACT_ATOMS: atom_id res chain seq x y z
N MET A 1 -37.30 -42.23 12.91
CA MET A 1 -37.02 -41.55 14.20
C MET A 1 -36.35 -42.52 15.17
N LYS A 2 -35.06 -42.29 15.48
CA LYS A 2 -34.42 -42.36 16.82
C LYS A 2 -32.91 -42.50 16.64
N GLY A 3 -32.24 -41.36 16.67
CA GLY A 3 -30.79 -41.25 16.72
C GLY A 3 -30.24 -41.74 18.05
N ARG A 4 -29.04 -42.33 18.02
CA ARG A 4 -28.25 -42.64 19.21
C ARG A 4 -27.42 -41.41 19.56
N SER A 5 -27.68 -40.87 20.74
CA SER A 5 -26.92 -39.77 21.33
C SER A 5 -25.64 -40.33 21.95
N VAL A 6 -24.48 -39.83 21.55
CA VAL A 6 -23.18 -40.12 22.17
C VAL A 6 -22.95 -39.04 23.22
N ALA A 7 -22.90 -39.45 24.48
CA ALA A 7 -22.66 -38.57 25.62
C ALA A 7 -21.17 -38.19 25.69
N TRP A 8 -20.89 -36.89 25.67
CA TRP A 8 -19.58 -36.33 25.99
C TRP A 8 -19.39 -36.32 27.50
N THR A 9 -18.39 -37.04 28.00
CA THR A 9 -17.94 -36.97 29.38
C THR A 9 -17.21 -35.64 29.61
N LEU A 10 -17.87 -34.75 30.36
CA LEU A 10 -17.31 -33.50 30.85
C LEU A 10 -16.23 -33.81 31.90
N VAL A 11 -14.97 -33.51 31.60
CA VAL A 11 -13.88 -33.53 32.59
C VAL A 11 -14.05 -32.33 33.52
N ARG A 12 -14.33 -32.59 34.80
CA ARG A 12 -14.37 -31.58 35.88
C ARG A 12 -12.95 -31.20 36.31
N PRO A 13 -12.55 -29.92 36.30
CA PRO A 13 -11.37 -29.47 37.03
C PRO A 13 -11.68 -29.33 38.53
N SER A 14 -10.75 -29.76 39.37
CA SER A 14 -10.93 -29.88 40.81
C SER A 14 -10.96 -28.54 41.55
N HIS A 15 -11.89 -28.43 42.51
CA HIS A 15 -11.99 -27.35 43.49
C HIS A 15 -10.90 -27.45 44.57
N ARG A 16 -9.80 -26.69 44.45
CA ARG A 16 -8.92 -26.18 45.53
C ARG A 16 -8.12 -25.03 44.89
N LYS A 17 -8.18 -23.75 45.28
CA LYS A 17 -8.33 -23.10 46.58
C LYS A 17 -8.90 -21.69 46.36
N LEU A 18 -10.09 -21.42 46.91
CA LEU A 18 -10.57 -20.08 47.21
C LEU A 18 -10.08 -19.76 48.63
N ALA A 19 -9.24 -18.74 48.79
CA ALA A 19 -9.14 -17.89 49.97
C ALA A 19 -7.92 -16.98 49.82
N LEU A 20 -8.14 -15.70 49.49
CA LEU A 20 -7.49 -14.57 50.14
C LEU A 20 -8.22 -13.31 49.66
N ALA A 21 -9.18 -12.92 50.49
CA ALA A 21 -9.90 -11.67 50.38
C ALA A 21 -8.97 -10.50 50.76
N ALA A 22 -9.22 -9.40 50.06
CA ALA A 22 -8.97 -8.00 50.38
C ALA A 22 -8.48 -7.69 51.80
N PHE A 23 -7.39 -6.92 51.91
CA PHE A 23 -7.21 -5.77 52.82
C PHE A 23 -5.78 -5.21 52.66
N ALA A 24 -5.62 -4.11 51.92
CA ALA A 24 -4.52 -3.15 52.11
C ALA A 24 -4.78 -1.91 51.23
N ALA A 25 -5.73 -1.08 51.67
CA ALA A 25 -5.78 0.33 51.31
C ALA A 25 -4.95 1.13 52.32
N CYS A 26 -4.35 2.22 51.85
CA CYS A 26 -3.66 3.32 52.53
C CYS A 26 -2.13 3.40 52.45
N ALA A 27 -1.72 4.62 52.08
CA ALA A 27 -0.43 5.27 52.26
C ALA A 27 0.67 4.98 51.21
N PHE A 28 0.76 5.87 50.22
CA PHE A 28 1.90 6.78 49.97
C PHE A 28 1.61 7.50 48.63
N THR A 29 0.73 8.50 48.64
CA THR A 29 1.10 9.93 48.62
C THR A 29 1.98 10.35 47.45
N LEU A 30 1.32 11.10 46.54
CA LEU A 30 1.81 12.32 45.90
C LEU A 30 3.06 12.18 45.01
N HIS A 31 2.83 11.92 43.71
CA HIS A 31 3.52 12.60 42.61
C HIS A 31 2.51 12.78 41.45
N THR A 32 1.43 13.51 41.71
CA THR A 32 0.61 14.10 40.66
C THR A 32 1.35 15.33 40.14
N ILE A 33 2.19 15.16 39.12
CA ILE A 33 2.65 16.30 38.34
C ILE A 33 1.43 16.85 37.61
N ALA A 34 1.02 18.03 38.07
CA ALA A 34 0.05 18.88 37.41
C ALA A 34 0.57 19.25 36.01
N PHE A 35 0.02 18.62 34.97
CA PHE A 35 -0.01 19.22 33.63
C PHE A 35 -1.28 20.09 33.52
N SER A 36 -1.35 21.11 34.38
CA SER A 36 -2.25 22.24 34.19
C SER A 36 -1.56 23.25 33.28
N GLY A 37 -2.12 23.46 32.09
CA GLY A 37 -1.84 24.64 31.27
C GLY A 37 -0.79 24.44 30.18
N VAL A 38 -1.15 23.73 29.10
CA VAL A 38 -0.62 24.13 27.79
C VAL A 38 -1.36 25.42 27.41
N PRO A 39 -0.70 26.58 27.34
CA PRO A 39 -1.34 27.77 26.83
C PRO A 39 -1.65 27.53 25.36
N GLN A 40 -2.94 27.37 25.04
CA GLN A 40 -3.41 27.53 23.67
C GLN A 40 -3.10 28.98 23.27
N ARG A 41 -1.98 29.16 22.57
CA ARG A 41 -1.74 30.41 21.85
C ARG A 41 -2.90 30.54 20.85
N PRO A 42 -3.68 31.63 20.87
CA PRO A 42 -4.62 31.85 19.78
C PRO A 42 -3.83 31.85 18.48
N LEU A 43 -4.26 31.03 17.52
CA LEU A 43 -3.80 31.15 16.15
C LEU A 43 -4.25 32.53 15.67
N LEU A 44 -3.40 33.53 15.87
CA LEU A 44 -3.45 34.77 15.13
C LEU A 44 -3.35 34.36 13.66
N ARG A 45 -4.50 34.41 12.99
CA ARG A 45 -4.58 34.42 11.53
C ARG A 45 -3.75 35.60 11.07
N SER A 46 -2.47 35.34 10.79
CA SER A 46 -1.58 36.25 10.12
C SER A 46 -2.22 36.61 8.79
N LYS A 47 -2.91 37.75 8.72
CA LYS A 47 -3.08 38.48 7.46
C LYS A 47 -1.75 39.18 7.16
N GLY A 48 -0.70 38.40 7.01
CA GLY A 48 0.57 38.85 6.49
C GLY A 48 0.55 38.61 4.98
N GLU A 49 0.33 39.66 4.19
CA GLU A 49 0.83 39.65 2.82
C GLU A 49 2.34 39.52 2.92
N VAL A 50 2.85 38.33 2.61
CA VAL A 50 4.28 38.10 2.50
C VAL A 50 4.73 38.83 1.22
N LEU A 51 5.21 40.05 1.38
CA LEU A 51 5.81 40.81 0.30
C LEU A 51 7.18 40.20 -0.01
N TRP A 52 7.19 39.16 -0.84
CA TRP A 52 8.40 38.53 -1.33
C TRP A 52 9.26 39.58 -2.07
N PRO A 53 10.56 39.72 -1.76
CA PRO A 53 11.45 40.54 -2.57
C PRO A 53 11.40 40.04 -4.02
N LYS A 54 11.18 40.94 -5.00
CA LYS A 54 11.09 40.56 -6.42
C LYS A 54 12.27 39.69 -6.88
N ALA A 55 13.46 39.88 -6.31
CA ALA A 55 14.65 39.09 -6.56
C ALA A 55 14.51 37.59 -6.18
N LEU A 56 13.71 37.27 -5.15
CA LEU A 56 13.45 35.89 -4.72
C LEU A 56 12.42 35.20 -5.65
N TYR A 57 11.43 35.95 -6.14
CA TYR A 57 10.52 35.48 -7.19
C TYR A 57 11.29 35.17 -8.48
N THR A 58 12.20 36.05 -8.90
CA THR A 58 13.04 35.82 -10.08
C THR A 58 13.98 34.62 -9.90
N ARG A 59 14.49 34.37 -8.69
CA ARG A 59 15.37 33.21 -8.42
C ARG A 59 14.61 31.88 -8.37
N MET A 60 13.38 31.85 -7.86
CA MET A 60 12.50 30.66 -7.96
C MET A 60 11.95 30.45 -9.37
N ALA A 61 11.72 31.53 -10.13
CA ALA A 61 11.33 31.44 -11.54
C ALA A 61 12.49 31.00 -12.46
N SER A 62 13.73 31.33 -12.10
CA SER A 62 14.93 31.05 -12.91
C SER A 62 15.51 29.64 -12.71
N VAL A 63 15.01 28.84 -11.76
CA VAL A 63 15.39 27.42 -11.63
C VAL A 63 14.61 26.52 -12.60
N ARG A 64 13.53 27.02 -13.22
CA ARG A 64 12.84 26.30 -14.29
C ARG A 64 13.43 26.64 -15.64
N ASN A 65 14.58 26.04 -15.94
CA ASN A 65 15.01 25.83 -17.31
C ASN A 65 15.51 24.40 -17.47
N GLU A 66 14.56 23.48 -17.56
CA GLU A 66 14.74 22.15 -18.12
C GLU A 66 13.52 21.85 -18.99
N THR A 67 13.78 21.33 -20.18
CA THR A 67 12.86 21.16 -21.30
C THR A 67 11.85 20.03 -21.09
N GLN A 68 11.08 20.11 -20.01
CA GLN A 68 9.90 19.27 -19.79
C GLN A 68 8.81 20.19 -19.26
N GLY A 69 8.12 20.87 -20.17
CA GLY A 69 6.81 21.40 -19.81
C GLY A 69 5.97 20.19 -19.42
N ASP A 70 5.50 20.16 -18.17
CA ASP A 70 4.58 19.13 -17.70
C ASP A 70 3.46 18.99 -18.75
N ASP A 71 3.44 17.88 -19.48
CA ASP A 71 2.33 17.56 -20.38
C ASP A 71 1.17 17.09 -19.51
N LEU A 72 0.57 18.05 -18.80
CA LEU A 72 -0.50 17.81 -17.85
C LEU A 72 -1.66 17.06 -18.51
N PHE A 73 -1.95 17.38 -19.78
CA PHE A 73 -3.02 16.73 -20.51
C PHE A 73 -2.67 15.27 -20.84
N GLY A 74 -1.48 15.01 -21.39
CA GLY A 74 -0.98 13.65 -21.58
C GLY A 74 -0.92 12.88 -20.26
N ASP A 75 -0.62 13.58 -19.17
CA ASP A 75 -0.55 12.96 -17.86
C ASP A 75 -1.90 12.49 -17.34
N ILE A 76 -2.92 13.33 -17.49
CA ILE A 76 -4.31 13.01 -17.15
C ILE A 76 -4.82 11.83 -18.00
N VAL A 77 -4.58 11.86 -19.32
CA VAL A 77 -5.02 10.78 -20.21
C VAL A 77 -4.37 9.45 -19.84
N HIS A 78 -3.06 9.45 -19.59
CA HIS A 78 -2.34 8.24 -19.22
C HIS A 78 -2.74 7.72 -17.83
N LEU A 79 -2.98 8.61 -16.85
CA LEU A 79 -3.54 8.21 -15.56
C LEU A 79 -4.92 7.58 -15.71
N ASN A 80 -5.77 8.13 -16.58
CA ASN A 80 -7.08 7.56 -16.87
C ASN A 80 -6.94 6.14 -17.45
N ASN A 81 -6.06 5.94 -18.44
CA ASN A 81 -5.84 4.62 -19.04
C ASN A 81 -5.34 3.58 -18.01
N LEU A 82 -4.42 3.98 -17.13
CA LEU A 82 -3.95 3.12 -16.04
C LEU A 82 -5.07 2.79 -15.05
N ASN A 83 -5.92 3.77 -14.71
CA ASN A 83 -7.06 3.58 -13.82
C ASN A 83 -8.07 2.58 -14.41
N GLU A 84 -8.41 2.73 -15.70
CA GLU A 84 -9.29 1.80 -16.41
C GLU A 84 -8.71 0.37 -16.42
N ALA A 85 -7.41 0.22 -16.69
CA ALA A 85 -6.75 -1.08 -16.63
C ALA A 85 -6.76 -1.68 -15.23
N CYS A 86 -6.48 -0.88 -14.20
CA CYS A 86 -6.53 -1.33 -12.81
C CYS A 86 -7.92 -1.86 -12.45
N PHE A 87 -8.97 -1.13 -12.84
CA PHE A 87 -10.35 -1.45 -12.49
C PHE A 87 -10.86 -2.69 -13.23
N HIS A 88 -10.61 -2.77 -14.54
CA HIS A 88 -11.18 -3.81 -15.40
C HIS A 88 -10.32 -5.06 -15.55
N ALA A 89 -9.03 -4.98 -15.23
CA ALA A 89 -8.11 -6.12 -15.21
C ALA A 89 -7.57 -6.37 -13.79
N ASN A 90 -8.50 -6.61 -12.88
CA ASN A 90 -8.26 -6.58 -11.44
C ASN A 90 -7.22 -7.59 -10.91
N ASP A 91 -6.97 -8.70 -11.60
CA ASP A 91 -5.97 -9.71 -11.21
C ASP A 91 -4.73 -9.71 -12.12
N SER A 92 -4.44 -8.59 -12.79
CA SER A 92 -3.30 -8.44 -13.71
C SER A 92 -2.21 -7.52 -13.13
N ILE A 93 -0.96 -7.70 -13.55
CA ILE A 93 0.08 -6.68 -13.33
C ILE A 93 -0.20 -5.51 -14.26
N VAL A 94 -0.29 -4.31 -13.68
CA VAL A 94 -0.43 -3.05 -14.45
C VAL A 94 0.91 -2.34 -14.39
N HIS A 95 1.60 -2.27 -15.53
CA HIS A 95 2.89 -1.60 -15.65
C HIS A 95 2.71 -0.12 -16.02
N TRP A 96 3.59 0.76 -15.54
CA TRP A 96 3.50 2.21 -15.76
C TRP A 96 3.46 2.64 -17.23
N ALA A 97 3.92 1.78 -18.15
CA ALA A 97 3.93 2.09 -19.58
C ALA A 97 2.60 1.74 -20.29
N PHE A 98 1.63 1.15 -19.58
CA PHE A 98 0.32 0.85 -20.17
C PHE A 98 -0.40 2.15 -20.54
N ASN A 99 -0.69 2.33 -21.83
CA ASN A 99 -1.28 3.57 -22.33
C ASN A 99 -2.25 3.33 -23.50
N SER A 100 -3.15 2.37 -23.33
CA SER A 100 -4.25 2.14 -24.28
C SER A 100 -5.52 2.83 -23.82
N SER A 101 -6.26 3.42 -24.76
CA SER A 101 -7.59 4.02 -24.51
C SER A 101 -8.68 2.99 -24.26
N GLU A 102 -8.42 1.72 -24.60
CA GLU A 102 -9.28 0.57 -24.32
C GLU A 102 -8.50 -0.42 -23.46
N VAL A 103 -9.17 -1.08 -22.51
CA VAL A 103 -8.53 -2.08 -21.65
C VAL A 103 -8.23 -3.34 -22.48
N ASN A 104 -7.08 -3.32 -23.15
CA ASN A 104 -6.59 -4.43 -23.94
C ASN A 104 -5.82 -5.42 -23.04
N HIS A 105 -6.45 -6.56 -22.75
CA HIS A 105 -5.85 -7.60 -21.91
C HIS A 105 -4.58 -8.22 -22.52
N THR A 106 -4.30 -8.06 -23.82
CA THR A 106 -3.04 -8.55 -24.40
C THR A 106 -1.83 -7.70 -24.01
N GLU A 107 -2.04 -6.49 -23.52
CA GLU A 107 -0.98 -5.57 -23.07
C GLU A 107 -0.75 -5.64 -21.55
N LEU A 108 -1.48 -6.52 -20.87
CA LEU A 108 -1.41 -6.72 -19.42
C LEU A 108 -0.80 -8.07 -19.10
N TRP A 109 -0.09 -8.15 -17.97
CA TRP A 109 0.56 -9.39 -17.56
C TRP A 109 -0.35 -10.16 -16.62
N THR A 110 -0.70 -11.37 -17.02
CA THR A 110 -1.62 -12.24 -16.28
C THR A 110 -0.91 -13.53 -15.93
N ARG A 111 -1.37 -14.20 -14.87
CA ARG A 111 -0.78 -15.48 -14.45
C ARG A 111 -0.90 -16.57 -15.52
N ASP A 112 -2.05 -16.63 -16.18
CA ASP A 112 -2.45 -17.80 -16.97
C ASP A 112 -2.37 -17.57 -18.49
N ALA A 113 -2.45 -16.32 -18.97
CA ALA A 113 -2.38 -16.02 -20.41
C ALA A 113 -1.00 -15.53 -20.88
N THR A 114 -0.16 -15.03 -19.98
CA THR A 114 1.19 -14.56 -20.34
C THR A 114 2.18 -15.73 -20.36
N PRO A 115 3.00 -15.89 -21.42
CA PRO A 115 4.08 -16.87 -21.43
C PRO A 115 4.98 -16.74 -20.21
N ARG A 116 5.32 -17.88 -19.59
CA ARG A 116 5.94 -17.89 -18.27
C ARG A 116 7.33 -17.24 -18.25
N ASP A 117 8.11 -17.49 -19.28
CA ASP A 117 9.43 -16.92 -19.50
C ASP A 117 9.38 -15.40 -19.69
N GLU A 118 8.42 -14.90 -20.48
CA GLU A 118 8.19 -13.46 -20.65
C GLU A 118 7.76 -12.79 -19.34
N LEU A 119 6.86 -13.43 -18.59
CA LEU A 119 6.42 -12.95 -17.28
C LEU A 119 7.59 -12.85 -16.29
N ILE A 120 8.44 -13.88 -16.22
CA ILE A 120 9.61 -13.86 -15.34
C ILE A 120 10.61 -12.78 -15.78
N ALA A 121 10.86 -12.64 -17.08
CA ALA A 121 11.74 -11.60 -17.62
C ALA A 121 11.21 -10.19 -17.31
N HIS A 122 9.89 -10.00 -17.33
CA HIS A 122 9.26 -8.77 -16.88
C HIS A 122 9.50 -8.55 -15.38
N LEU A 123 9.19 -9.54 -14.54
CA LEU A 123 9.36 -9.44 -13.08
C LEU A 123 10.82 -9.19 -12.67
N ALA A 124 11.78 -9.72 -13.43
CA ALA A 124 13.22 -9.53 -13.19
C ALA A 124 13.69 -8.09 -13.41
N GLN A 125 12.86 -7.24 -14.04
CA GLN A 125 13.04 -5.79 -14.02
C GLN A 125 12.61 -5.31 -12.62
N CYS A 126 13.56 -5.19 -11.70
CA CYS A 126 13.31 -4.87 -10.30
C CYS A 126 13.38 -3.33 -10.07
N PRO A 127 12.25 -2.59 -10.06
CA PRO A 127 12.25 -1.17 -9.73
C PRO A 127 12.61 -0.94 -8.25
N GLU A 128 12.87 0.31 -7.85
CA GLU A 128 13.15 0.64 -6.45
C GLU A 128 11.95 0.36 -5.52
N VAL A 129 10.74 0.56 -6.04
CA VAL A 129 9.48 0.33 -5.34
C VAL A 129 8.54 -0.39 -6.29
N ASP A 130 7.82 -1.42 -5.85
CA ASP A 130 6.65 -2.01 -6.52
C ASP A 130 5.39 -1.74 -5.67
N VAL A 131 4.24 -1.55 -6.30
CA VAL A 131 2.97 -1.30 -5.60
C VAL A 131 2.25 -2.63 -5.40
N PHE A 132 2.02 -3.05 -4.16
CA PHE A 132 1.15 -4.18 -3.90
C PHE A 132 -0.31 -3.72 -3.88
N LEU A 133 -1.09 -4.18 -4.86
CA LEU A 133 -2.51 -3.87 -5.00
C LEU A 133 -3.31 -5.13 -5.38
N PRO A 134 -3.84 -5.87 -4.40
CA PRO A 134 -4.56 -7.12 -4.62
C PRO A 134 -5.91 -6.88 -5.29
N ALA A 135 -6.41 -7.88 -6.03
CA ALA A 135 -7.64 -7.78 -6.83
C ALA A 135 -8.87 -7.32 -6.02
N GLY A 136 -8.98 -7.74 -4.75
CA GLY A 136 -10.09 -7.34 -3.87
C GLY A 136 -10.08 -5.88 -3.42
N LEU A 137 -8.99 -5.14 -3.68
CA LEU A 137 -8.87 -3.70 -3.42
C LEU A 137 -8.91 -2.87 -4.70
N ARG A 138 -9.04 -3.45 -5.88
CA ARG A 138 -9.04 -2.69 -7.14
C ARG A 138 -10.42 -2.13 -7.42
N ASP A 139 -10.72 -1.03 -6.75
CA ASP A 139 -11.93 -0.23 -6.90
C ASP A 139 -11.59 1.22 -7.31
N HIS A 140 -12.60 2.07 -7.38
CA HIS A 140 -12.43 3.45 -7.82
C HIS A 140 -11.45 4.27 -6.98
N GLY A 141 -11.31 4.01 -5.67
CA GLY A 141 -10.42 4.81 -4.82
C GLY A 141 -8.98 4.32 -4.87
N TYR A 142 -8.78 3.01 -4.72
CA TYR A 142 -7.44 2.43 -4.68
C TYR A 142 -6.78 2.35 -6.05
N CYS A 143 -7.56 2.23 -7.14
CA CYS A 143 -6.99 2.34 -8.49
C CYS A 143 -6.52 3.76 -8.79
N GLU A 144 -7.26 4.79 -8.37
CA GLU A 144 -6.83 6.19 -8.53
C GLU A 144 -5.49 6.44 -7.84
N ASP A 145 -5.42 6.16 -6.54
CA ASP A 145 -4.20 6.37 -5.74
C ASP A 145 -3.05 5.45 -6.21
N GLY A 146 -3.35 4.17 -6.41
CA GLY A 146 -2.38 3.15 -6.80
C GLY A 146 -1.74 3.46 -8.15
N MET A 147 -2.53 3.89 -9.13
CA MET A 147 -2.03 4.18 -10.47
C MET A 147 -1.22 5.48 -10.54
N ALA A 148 -1.48 6.43 -9.65
CA ALA A 148 -0.60 7.58 -9.47
C ALA A 148 0.81 7.16 -9.07
N TYR A 149 0.94 6.28 -8.06
CA TYR A 149 2.24 5.73 -7.68
C TYR A 149 2.88 4.95 -8.82
N VAL A 150 2.13 4.07 -9.49
CA VAL A 150 2.61 3.29 -10.63
C VAL A 150 3.22 4.19 -11.70
N LYS A 151 2.50 5.22 -12.14
CA LYS A 151 2.95 6.14 -13.17
C LYS A 151 4.20 6.91 -12.78
N PHE A 152 4.15 7.64 -11.67
CA PHE A 152 5.20 8.63 -11.36
C PHE A 152 6.47 7.99 -10.78
N LEU A 153 6.35 6.82 -10.14
CA LEU A 153 7.51 6.02 -9.74
C LEU A 153 8.03 5.11 -10.86
N LYS A 154 7.39 5.12 -12.04
CA LYS A 154 7.69 4.23 -13.17
C LYS A 154 7.81 2.78 -12.76
N THR A 155 6.80 2.31 -12.05
CA THR A 155 6.75 0.99 -11.45
C THR A 155 5.56 0.17 -11.97
N ARG A 156 5.10 -0.84 -11.24
CA ARG A 156 3.95 -1.67 -11.57
C ARG A 156 3.14 -2.00 -10.31
N ALA A 157 1.84 -2.21 -10.52
CA ALA A 157 0.97 -2.76 -9.51
C ALA A 157 0.95 -4.28 -9.60
N LEU A 158 1.34 -4.94 -8.51
CA LEU A 158 1.43 -6.38 -8.38
C LEU A 158 0.19 -6.95 -7.68
N PRO A 159 -0.50 -7.92 -8.28
CA PRO A 159 -1.50 -8.74 -7.61
C PRO A 159 -0.83 -9.79 -6.69
N ILE A 160 -1.62 -10.40 -5.81
CA ILE A 160 -1.11 -11.33 -4.78
C ILE A 160 -0.40 -12.55 -5.36
N TRP A 161 -0.87 -13.07 -6.50
CA TRP A 161 -0.32 -14.30 -7.08
C TRP A 161 1.14 -14.15 -7.50
N VAL A 162 1.65 -12.93 -7.72
CA VAL A 162 3.07 -12.69 -8.06
C VAL A 162 3.98 -13.20 -6.94
N PHE A 163 3.56 -13.05 -5.69
CA PHE A 163 4.34 -13.48 -4.53
C PHE A 163 4.25 -14.98 -4.27
N ASP A 164 3.20 -15.63 -4.78
CA ASP A 164 3.01 -17.08 -4.72
C ASP A 164 3.79 -17.83 -5.80
N LEU A 165 4.29 -17.12 -6.83
CA LEU A 165 5.04 -17.74 -7.92
C LEU A 165 6.35 -18.36 -7.43
N ARG A 166 6.66 -19.52 -8.02
CA ARG A 166 7.92 -20.23 -7.89
C ARG A 166 8.49 -20.52 -9.27
N PHE A 167 9.75 -20.19 -9.50
CA PHE A 167 10.38 -20.35 -10.80
C PHE A 167 11.90 -20.50 -10.69
N ASP A 168 12.51 -20.96 -11.77
CA ASP A 168 13.95 -21.01 -11.94
C ASP A 168 14.38 -19.80 -12.78
N TYR A 169 15.46 -19.13 -12.39
CA TYR A 169 15.98 -17.96 -13.10
C TYR A 169 17.49 -17.82 -12.89
N GLU A 170 18.23 -17.66 -13.99
CA GLU A 170 19.70 -17.47 -13.98
C GLU A 170 20.47 -18.47 -13.11
N GLY A 171 20.13 -19.76 -13.21
CA GLY A 171 20.80 -20.83 -12.47
C GLY A 171 20.37 -20.98 -11.00
N ARG A 172 19.46 -20.12 -10.51
CA ARG A 172 18.78 -20.29 -9.23
C ARG A 172 17.48 -21.05 -9.43
N THR A 173 17.16 -21.99 -8.55
CA THR A 173 15.97 -22.84 -8.66
C THR A 173 14.94 -22.53 -7.58
N ASN A 174 13.66 -22.67 -7.93
CA ASN A 174 12.52 -22.54 -7.02
C ASN A 174 12.49 -21.22 -6.20
N ILE A 175 12.96 -20.13 -6.82
CA ILE A 175 12.96 -18.80 -6.21
C ILE A 175 11.58 -18.16 -6.32
N ASN A 176 11.27 -17.22 -5.42
CA ASN A 176 10.08 -16.40 -5.51
C ASN A 176 10.42 -14.95 -5.91
N TYR A 177 9.40 -14.09 -5.96
CA TYR A 177 9.57 -12.68 -6.27
C TYR A 177 10.54 -11.95 -5.31
N PHE A 178 10.54 -12.25 -4.01
CA PHE A 178 11.43 -11.61 -3.03
C PHE A 178 12.89 -12.03 -3.21
N ASP A 179 13.12 -13.27 -3.62
CA ASP A 179 14.45 -13.75 -4.00
C ASP A 179 14.92 -13.14 -5.34
N LEU A 180 13.97 -12.86 -6.26
CA LEU A 180 14.23 -12.24 -7.55
C LEU A 180 14.60 -10.76 -7.39
N CYS A 181 13.85 -10.00 -6.60
CA CYS A 181 13.98 -8.56 -6.39
C CYS A 181 14.20 -8.20 -4.90
N PRO A 182 15.32 -8.60 -4.28
CA PRO A 182 15.53 -8.47 -2.83
C PRO A 182 15.66 -7.02 -2.33
N ASN A 183 15.93 -6.07 -3.23
CA ASN A 183 16.13 -4.66 -2.90
C ASN A 183 14.93 -3.77 -3.29
N THR A 184 13.89 -4.36 -3.88
CA THR A 184 12.67 -3.62 -4.24
C THR A 184 11.79 -3.47 -3.01
N ALA A 185 11.47 -2.23 -2.64
CA ALA A 185 10.50 -1.97 -1.59
C ALA A 185 9.08 -2.26 -2.10
N LEU A 186 8.17 -2.65 -1.20
CA LEU A 186 6.76 -2.80 -1.53
C LEU A 186 5.94 -1.69 -0.88
N LEU A 187 5.19 -0.95 -1.69
CA LEU A 187 4.17 -0.01 -1.25
C LEU A 187 2.84 -0.74 -1.12
N PHE A 188 2.38 -0.97 0.12
CA PHE A 188 1.18 -1.74 0.41
C PHE A 188 -0.07 -0.86 0.37
N MET A 189 -0.92 -1.08 -0.64
CA MET A 189 -2.27 -0.53 -0.64
C MET A 189 -3.16 -1.41 0.23
N ASN A 190 -3.84 -0.82 1.22
CA ASN A 190 -4.69 -1.57 2.15
C ASN A 190 -5.96 -0.79 2.51
N HIS A 191 -7.07 -1.51 2.71
CA HIS A 191 -8.24 -1.01 3.42
C HIS A 191 -7.97 -1.00 4.93
N TYR A 192 -7.84 0.19 5.50
CA TYR A 192 -7.97 0.35 6.95
C TYR A 192 -9.45 0.21 7.33
N ARG A 193 -9.90 -1.02 7.57
CA ARG A 193 -11.02 -1.27 8.48
C ARG A 193 -10.51 -2.11 9.66
N GLN A 194 -10.93 -1.67 10.84
CA GLN A 194 -10.33 -1.90 12.16
C GLN A 194 -10.13 -3.37 12.52
N ALA A 195 -9.02 -3.64 13.20
CA ALA A 195 -8.80 -4.84 14.01
C ALA A 195 -9.82 -4.93 15.16
#